data_AF-A0A5A5TFD5-F1
#
_entry.id   AF-A0A5A5TFD5-F1
#
_cell.length_a   1.000
_cell.length_b   1.000
_cell.length_c   1.000
_cell.angle_alpha   90.00
_cell.angle_beta   90.00
_cell.angle_gamma   90.00
#
_symmetry.space_group_name_H-M   'P 1'
#
loop_
_entity.id
_entity.type
_entity.pdbx_description
1 polymer ?
#
loop_
_entity_poly.entity_id
_entity_poly.type
_entity_poly.pdbx_seq_one_letter_code
_entity_poly.pdbx_strand_id
1 'polypeptide(L)'
;MAMGLNFLGRGNKRKAVIAGVCHVFGAIIGGSMLGGGLGWLGALLLLPTWRIEVLCIIGIFAIWHSFYGSSMKLGRPCQVNRRWKNNNISAAWAYFLWGIQLGCGLVTFIPYSCFAILMGAQATSGPWNGLISGAIYGGTRELVTLLALFHKNKDGNNLLSISSYFPLLEPLARYSNICWIIIGVPLLIIFGFLK
;
A
#
# COMPACT_ATOMS: atom_id res chain seq x y z
N MET A 1 -7.72 -7.37 7.11
CA MET A 1 -8.28 -8.11 8.26
C MET A 1 -9.47 -9.03 7.96
N ALA A 2 -10.23 -8.86 6.86
CA ALA A 2 -11.37 -9.73 6.53
C ALA A 2 -10.99 -11.21 6.20
N MET A 3 -9.75 -11.43 5.74
CA MET A 3 -9.23 -12.75 5.36
C MET A 3 -8.99 -13.68 6.54
N GLY A 4 -8.34 -13.16 7.58
CA GLY A 4 -8.04 -13.92 8.80
C GLY A 4 -9.29 -14.31 9.58
N LEU A 5 -10.38 -13.54 9.48
CA LEU A 5 -11.62 -13.84 10.20
C LEU A 5 -12.47 -14.91 9.49
N ASN A 6 -12.53 -14.93 8.16
CA ASN A 6 -13.41 -15.85 7.43
C ASN A 6 -12.89 -17.29 7.32
N PHE A 7 -11.57 -17.50 7.15
CA PHE A 7 -11.02 -18.86 6.96
C PHE A 7 -10.31 -19.42 8.18
N LEU A 8 -9.52 -18.61 8.90
CA LEU A 8 -8.87 -19.11 10.12
C LEU A 8 -9.89 -19.34 11.24
N GLY A 9 -10.99 -18.58 11.27
CA GLY A 9 -12.11 -18.84 12.21
C GLY A 9 -12.84 -20.16 11.95
N ARG A 10 -12.65 -20.78 10.76
CA ARG A 10 -13.25 -22.07 10.38
C ARG A 10 -12.24 -23.22 10.37
N GLY A 11 -11.05 -23.03 10.94
CA GLY A 11 -10.00 -24.06 11.05
C GLY A 11 -9.30 -24.47 9.75
N ASN A 12 -9.65 -23.92 8.58
CA ASN A 12 -9.08 -24.34 7.30
C ASN A 12 -7.83 -23.54 6.92
N LYS A 13 -6.69 -23.88 7.55
CA LYS A 13 -5.40 -23.21 7.34
C LYS A 13 -4.96 -23.21 5.86
N ARG A 14 -5.10 -24.33 5.15
CA ARG A 14 -4.68 -24.44 3.74
C ARG A 14 -5.43 -23.44 2.85
N LYS A 15 -6.76 -23.33 2.97
CA LYS A 15 -7.55 -22.35 2.21
C LYS A 15 -7.20 -20.91 2.59
N ALA A 16 -6.88 -20.64 3.86
CA ALA A 16 -6.44 -19.31 4.30
C ALA A 16 -5.09 -18.92 3.68
N VAL A 17 -4.12 -19.83 3.66
CA VAL A 17 -2.81 -19.60 3.02
C VAL A 17 -2.96 -19.37 1.53
N ILE A 18 -3.73 -20.21 0.82
CA ILE A 18 -3.98 -20.03 -0.61
C ILE A 18 -4.62 -18.66 -0.88
N ALA A 19 -5.65 -18.29 -0.11
CA ALA A 19 -6.28 -16.97 -0.23
C ALA A 19 -5.29 -15.82 0.01
N GLY A 20 -4.42 -15.95 1.01
CA GLY A 20 -3.38 -14.96 1.31
C GLY A 20 -2.35 -14.81 0.21
N VAL A 21 -1.88 -15.93 -0.35
CA VAL A 21 -0.95 -15.93 -1.49
C VAL A 21 -1.60 -15.29 -2.71
N CYS A 22 -2.83 -15.68 -3.06
CA CYS A 22 -3.59 -15.05 -4.15
C CYS A 22 -3.75 -13.54 -3.94
N HIS A 23 -3.99 -13.10 -2.71
CA HIS A 23 -4.12 -11.68 -2.38
C HIS A 23 -2.83 -10.90 -2.60
N VAL A 24 -1.69 -11.44 -2.15
CA VAL A 24 -0.38 -10.82 -2.36
C VAL A 24 -0.05 -10.75 -3.85
N PHE A 25 -0.29 -11.83 -4.61
CA PHE A 25 -0.12 -11.81 -6.06
C PHE A 25 -1.00 -10.76 -6.73
N GLY A 26 -2.27 -10.68 -6.34
CA GLY A 26 -3.17 -9.64 -6.82
C GLY A 26 -2.62 -8.24 -6.53
N ALA A 27 -2.09 -8.01 -5.33
CA ALA A 27 -1.54 -6.72 -4.94
C ALA A 27 -0.25 -6.35 -5.69
N ILE A 28 0.63 -7.33 -5.94
CA ILE A 28 1.80 -7.14 -6.80
C ILE A 28 1.35 -6.68 -8.19
N ILE A 29 0.36 -7.35 -8.77
CA ILE A 29 -0.16 -7.00 -10.11
C ILE A 29 -0.82 -5.62 -10.08
N GLY A 30 -1.72 -5.35 -9.14
CA GLY A 30 -2.41 -4.06 -9.04
C GLY A 30 -1.46 -2.89 -8.80
N GLY A 31 -0.46 -3.09 -7.95
CA GLY A 31 0.58 -2.11 -7.69
C GLY A 31 1.46 -1.87 -8.91
N SER A 32 1.88 -2.94 -9.59
CA SER A 32 2.63 -2.87 -10.85
C SER A 32 1.86 -2.08 -11.91
N MET A 33 0.59 -2.42 -12.13
CA MET A 33 -0.27 -1.74 -13.10
C MET A 33 -0.39 -0.23 -12.82
N LEU A 34 -0.63 0.16 -11.56
CA LEU A 34 -0.67 1.60 -11.23
C LEU A 34 0.70 2.25 -11.45
N GLY A 35 1.77 1.68 -10.89
CA GLY A 35 3.10 2.28 -10.97
C GLY A 35 3.58 2.41 -12.41
N GLY A 36 3.36 1.38 -13.23
CA GLY A 36 3.64 1.38 -14.67
C GLY A 36 2.79 2.41 -15.41
N GLY A 37 1.50 2.51 -15.09
CA GLY A 37 0.60 3.53 -15.63
C GLY A 37 1.05 4.95 -15.31
N LEU A 38 1.45 5.22 -14.06
CA LEU A 38 2.01 6.52 -13.67
C LEU A 38 3.33 6.81 -14.38
N GLY A 39 4.24 5.84 -14.45
CA GLY A 39 5.50 6.00 -15.16
C GLY A 39 5.33 6.22 -16.66
N TRP A 40 4.34 5.58 -17.28
CA TRP A 40 3.96 5.81 -18.68
C TRP A 40 3.37 7.20 -18.89
N LEU A 41 2.41 7.62 -18.05
CA LEU A 41 1.82 8.96 -18.10
C LEU A 41 2.87 10.06 -17.88
N GLY A 42 3.76 9.88 -16.91
CA GLY A 42 4.82 10.85 -16.66
C GLY A 42 5.84 10.93 -17.80
N ALA A 43 6.14 9.81 -18.47
CA ALA A 43 6.96 9.84 -19.69
C ALA A 43 6.28 10.62 -20.83
N LEU A 44 4.97 10.47 -21.03
CA LEU A 44 4.22 11.26 -22.02
C LEU A 44 4.23 12.76 -21.72
N LEU A 45 4.17 13.12 -20.44
CA LEU A 45 4.19 14.51 -19.98
C LEU A 45 5.61 15.08 -19.78
N LEU A 46 6.65 14.32 -20.17
CA LEU A 46 8.07 14.70 -20.00
C LEU A 46 8.45 15.02 -18.54
N LEU A 47 7.74 14.45 -17.57
CA LEU A 47 8.05 14.62 -16.15
C LEU A 47 9.44 14.14 -15.72
N PRO A 48 10.08 13.13 -16.37
CA PRO A 48 11.46 12.77 -16.04
C PRO A 48 12.45 13.93 -16.17
N THR A 49 12.22 14.90 -17.08
CA THR A 49 13.05 16.10 -17.23
C THR A 49 12.96 17.03 -16.01
N TRP A 50 11.81 17.04 -15.35
CA TRP A 50 11.49 17.89 -14.19
C TRP A 50 11.49 17.08 -12.88
N ARG A 51 12.24 15.97 -12.85
CA ARG A 51 12.16 15.00 -11.76
C ARG A 51 12.41 15.66 -10.40
N ILE A 52 13.42 16.52 -10.31
CA ILE A 52 13.86 17.13 -9.06
C ILE A 52 12.78 18.10 -8.57
N GLU A 53 12.28 18.96 -9.46
CA GLU A 53 11.24 19.94 -9.18
C GLU A 53 9.96 19.24 -8.70
N VAL A 54 9.52 18.20 -9.41
CA VAL A 54 8.35 17.41 -9.04
C VAL A 54 8.53 16.77 -7.66
N LEU A 55 9.67 16.14 -7.40
CA LEU A 55 9.94 15.51 -6.09
C LEU A 55 10.03 16.52 -4.95
N CYS A 56 10.64 17.69 -5.19
CA CYS A 56 10.73 18.77 -4.21
C CYS A 56 9.34 19.34 -3.88
N ILE A 57 8.53 19.66 -4.89
CA ILE A 57 7.18 20.19 -4.71
C ILE A 57 6.31 19.19 -3.95
N ILE A 58 6.30 17.93 -4.37
CA ILE A 58 5.53 16.87 -3.70
C ILE A 58 6.07 16.64 -2.28
N GLY A 59 7.38 16.69 -2.07
CA GLY A 59 8.02 16.57 -0.76
C GLY A 59 7.59 17.68 0.21
N ILE A 60 7.65 18.94 -0.23
CA ILE A 60 7.18 20.10 0.55
C ILE A 60 5.70 19.93 0.90
N PHE A 61 4.87 19.60 -0.09
CA PHE A 61 3.45 19.37 0.13
C PHE A 61 3.20 18.21 1.10
N ALA A 62 3.98 17.13 1.01
CA ALA A 62 3.87 15.98 1.88
C ALA A 62 4.27 16.29 3.34
N ILE A 63 5.31 17.11 3.55
CA ILE A 63 5.71 17.61 4.86
C ILE A 63 4.60 18.49 5.43
N TRP A 64 4.15 19.48 4.67
CA TRP A 64 3.07 20.38 5.06
C TRP A 64 1.81 19.60 5.47
N HIS A 65 1.38 18.65 4.63
CA HIS A 65 0.24 17.78 4.94
C HIS A 65 0.47 16.90 6.18
N SER A 66 1.71 16.51 6.49
CA SER A 66 2.00 15.72 7.71
C SER A 66 1.82 16.52 8.99
N PHE A 67 2.10 17.83 8.96
CA PHE A 67 1.98 18.72 10.12
C PHE A 67 0.57 19.26 10.29
N TYR A 68 -0.07 19.67 9.19
CA TYR A 68 -1.33 20.43 9.21
C TYR A 68 -2.54 19.64 8.71
N GLY A 69 -2.34 18.48 8.10
CA GLY A 69 -3.43 17.61 7.66
C GLY A 69 -4.21 17.07 8.85
N SER A 70 -5.55 17.12 8.77
CA SER A 70 -6.42 16.47 9.74
C SER A 70 -6.10 14.98 9.79
N SER A 71 -5.99 14.39 10.99
CA SER A 71 -5.85 12.94 11.10
C SER A 71 -7.08 12.28 10.47
N MET A 72 -6.88 11.57 9.36
CA MET A 72 -7.96 10.80 8.78
C MET A 72 -8.29 9.67 9.74
N LYS A 73 -9.57 9.57 10.12
CA LYS A 73 -10.08 8.48 10.95
C LYS A 73 -9.65 7.14 10.34
N LEU A 74 -8.71 6.46 11.01
CA LEU A 74 -8.30 5.11 10.66
C LEU A 74 -9.55 4.21 10.73
N GLY A 75 -9.88 3.54 9.61
CA GLY A 75 -10.99 2.58 9.58
C GLY A 75 -12.23 2.96 8.77
N ARG A 76 -12.10 3.65 7.61
CA ARG A 76 -13.22 3.71 6.65
C ARG A 76 -13.81 2.29 6.43
N PRO A 77 -15.14 2.11 6.48
CA PRO A 77 -15.76 0.80 6.76
C PRO A 77 -15.62 -0.27 5.66
N CYS A 78 -15.06 0.05 4.48
CA CYS A 78 -14.78 -0.95 3.44
C CYS A 78 -13.61 -0.49 2.55
N GLN A 79 -12.45 -1.11 2.73
CA GLN A 79 -11.29 -0.95 1.85
C GLN A 79 -11.40 -1.76 0.54
N VAL A 80 -12.36 -2.68 0.46
CA VAL A 80 -12.54 -3.62 -0.65
C VAL A 80 -14.02 -3.84 -0.96
N ASN A 81 -14.35 -4.17 -2.21
CA ASN A 81 -15.73 -4.44 -2.62
C ASN A 81 -16.23 -5.80 -2.07
N ARG A 82 -17.09 -5.79 -1.06
CA ARG A 82 -17.62 -7.01 -0.43
C ARG A 82 -18.61 -7.80 -1.31
N ARG A 83 -19.19 -7.19 -2.35
CA ARG A 83 -20.17 -7.84 -3.23
C ARG A 83 -19.58 -9.03 -3.99
N TRP A 84 -18.27 -9.03 -4.23
CA TRP A 84 -17.58 -10.15 -4.89
C TRP A 84 -17.72 -11.47 -4.14
N LYS A 85 -17.84 -11.45 -2.81
CA LYS A 85 -18.09 -12.66 -2.02
C LYS A 85 -19.51 -13.21 -2.22
N ASN A 86 -20.48 -12.34 -2.51
CA ASN A 86 -21.89 -12.70 -2.62
C ASN A 86 -22.28 -13.17 -4.03
N ASN A 87 -21.45 -12.88 -5.04
CA ASN A 87 -21.72 -13.19 -6.45
C ASN A 87 -21.18 -14.58 -6.89
N ASN A 88 -21.10 -15.56 -5.99
CA ASN A 88 -20.57 -16.91 -6.27
C ASN A 88 -19.13 -16.97 -6.84
N ILE A 89 -18.33 -15.91 -6.66
CA ILE A 89 -16.91 -15.94 -7.04
C ILE A 89 -16.15 -16.84 -6.06
N SER A 90 -15.24 -17.67 -6.57
CA SER A 90 -14.41 -18.50 -5.71
C SER A 90 -13.60 -17.64 -4.75
N ALA A 91 -13.36 -18.17 -3.54
CA ALA A 91 -12.60 -17.45 -2.53
C ALA A 91 -11.26 -16.92 -3.04
N ALA A 92 -10.49 -17.78 -3.73
CA ALA A 92 -9.18 -17.41 -4.28
C ALA A 92 -9.27 -16.20 -5.21
N TRP A 93 -10.27 -16.18 -6.11
CA TRP A 93 -10.49 -15.08 -7.03
C TRP A 93 -10.94 -13.80 -6.32
N ALA A 94 -11.86 -13.89 -5.35
CA ALA A 94 -12.29 -12.73 -4.59
C ALA A 94 -11.10 -12.08 -3.84
N TYR A 95 -10.23 -12.89 -3.23
CA TYR A 95 -9.02 -12.38 -2.56
C TYR A 95 -7.98 -11.85 -3.55
N PHE A 96 -7.80 -12.48 -4.70
CA PHE A 96 -6.94 -11.96 -5.75
C PHE A 96 -7.37 -10.57 -6.22
N LEU A 97 -8.66 -10.39 -6.54
CA LEU A 97 -9.21 -9.10 -6.97
C LEU A 97 -9.15 -8.05 -5.85
N TRP A 98 -9.42 -8.43 -4.60
CA TRP A 98 -9.19 -7.54 -3.46
C TRP A 98 -7.73 -7.15 -3.34
N GLY A 99 -6.81 -8.09 -3.63
CA GLY A 99 -5.38 -7.83 -3.71
C GLY A 99 -5.07 -6.75 -4.73
N ILE A 100 -5.57 -6.89 -5.97
CA ILE A 100 -5.41 -5.88 -7.02
C ILE A 100 -5.89 -4.50 -6.55
N GLN A 101 -7.10 -4.44 -5.96
CA GLN A 101 -7.71 -3.21 -5.48
C GLN A 101 -6.91 -2.53 -4.36
N LEU A 102 -6.29 -3.33 -3.48
CA LEU A 102 -5.44 -2.81 -2.40
C LEU A 102 -4.06 -2.42 -2.91
N GLY A 103 -3.44 -3.28 -3.72
CA GLY A 103 -2.12 -3.07 -4.30
C GLY A 103 -2.04 -1.83 -5.19
N CYS A 104 -3.11 -1.53 -5.94
CA CYS A 104 -3.16 -0.29 -6.71
C CYS A 104 -3.23 0.96 -5.82
N GLY A 105 -3.50 0.86 -4.51
CA GLY A 105 -3.42 2.00 -3.59
C GLY A 105 -4.47 3.12 -3.79
N LEU A 106 -5.27 3.08 -4.86
CA LEU A 106 -6.28 4.13 -5.14
C LEU A 106 -7.53 4.00 -4.27
N VAL A 107 -7.97 2.77 -3.99
CA VAL A 107 -9.22 2.53 -3.26
C VAL A 107 -9.03 2.54 -1.75
N THR A 108 -7.82 2.18 -1.32
CA THR A 108 -7.37 2.42 0.04
C THR A 108 -6.56 3.69 0.10
N PHE A 109 -7.24 4.77 0.46
CA PHE A 109 -6.56 6.00 0.84
C PHE A 109 -5.56 5.67 1.95
N ILE A 110 -4.27 5.69 1.62
CA ILE A 110 -3.20 5.62 2.60
C ILE A 110 -3.04 7.05 3.12
N PRO A 111 -3.38 7.33 4.38
CA PRO A 111 -3.37 8.68 4.91
C PRO A 111 -1.96 9.22 5.19
N TYR A 112 -0.95 8.63 4.54
CA TYR A 112 0.46 8.97 4.71
C TYR A 112 0.96 9.64 3.44
N SER A 113 1.39 10.88 3.61
CA SER A 113 1.85 11.73 2.52
C SER A 113 3.15 11.23 1.88
N CYS A 114 3.93 10.35 2.53
CA CYS A 114 5.07 9.67 1.91
C CYS A 114 4.65 8.86 0.67
N PHE A 115 3.39 8.39 0.61
CA PHE A 115 2.88 7.68 -0.57
C PHE A 115 2.79 8.60 -1.80
N ALA A 116 2.49 9.89 -1.62
CA ALA A 116 2.48 10.86 -2.72
C ALA A 116 3.87 10.99 -3.35
N ILE A 117 4.93 10.93 -2.53
CA ILE A 117 6.32 10.98 -2.99
C ILE A 117 6.66 9.73 -3.79
N LEU A 118 6.24 8.55 -3.33
CA LEU A 118 6.42 7.31 -4.08
C LEU A 118 5.73 7.39 -5.46
N MET A 119 4.50 7.90 -5.53
CA MET A 119 3.79 8.09 -6.79
C MET A 119 4.49 9.12 -7.70
N GLY A 120 4.95 10.24 -7.14
CA GLY A 120 5.72 11.24 -7.89
C GLY A 120 7.03 10.67 -8.43
N ALA A 121 7.72 9.86 -7.63
CA ALA A 121 8.91 9.14 -8.05
C ALA A 121 8.59 8.14 -9.17
N GLN A 122 7.50 7.39 -9.09
CA GLN A 122 7.08 6.49 -10.15
C GLN A 122 6.79 7.22 -11.46
N ALA A 123 6.04 8.32 -11.39
CA ALA A 123 5.71 9.15 -12.56
C ALA A 123 6.97 9.71 -13.24
N THR A 124 8.00 10.07 -12.48
CA THR A 124 9.24 10.65 -13.00
C THR A 124 10.33 9.61 -13.32
N SER A 125 10.08 8.31 -13.12
CA SER A 125 11.09 7.24 -13.34
C SER A 125 10.90 6.44 -14.62
N GLY A 126 9.82 6.68 -15.37
CA GLY A 126 9.45 5.91 -16.56
C GLY A 126 8.72 4.60 -16.26
N PRO A 127 8.15 3.95 -17.29
CA PRO A 127 7.17 2.87 -17.13
C PRO A 127 7.75 1.62 -16.46
N TRP A 128 8.96 1.18 -16.82
CA TRP A 128 9.57 -0.04 -16.27
C TRP A 128 9.89 0.09 -14.78
N ASN A 129 10.50 1.20 -14.37
CA ASN A 129 10.74 1.47 -12.95
C ASN A 129 9.43 1.63 -12.18
N GLY A 130 8.41 2.22 -12.81
CA GLY A 130 7.05 2.28 -12.29
C GLY A 130 6.45 0.89 -12.02
N LEU A 131 6.51 -0.03 -12.99
CA LEU A 131 6.03 -1.41 -12.85
C LEU A 131 6.72 -2.13 -11.68
N ILE A 132 8.06 -2.09 -11.63
CA ILE A 132 8.84 -2.81 -10.62
C ILE A 132 8.58 -2.23 -9.22
N SER A 133 8.68 -0.92 -9.06
CA SER A 133 8.45 -0.28 -7.76
C SER A 133 7.00 -0.43 -7.29
N GLY A 134 6.04 -0.37 -8.20
CA GLY A 134 4.63 -0.63 -7.94
C GLY A 134 4.39 -2.07 -7.48
N ALA A 135 5.02 -3.04 -8.14
CA ALA A 135 4.99 -4.45 -7.76
C ALA A 135 5.54 -4.67 -6.34
N ILE A 136 6.72 -4.10 -6.04
CA ILE A 136 7.37 -4.19 -4.72
C ILE A 136 6.48 -3.55 -3.65
N TYR A 137 5.94 -2.37 -3.92
CA TYR A 137 5.04 -1.69 -3.00
C TYR A 137 3.78 -2.51 -2.70
N GLY A 138 3.07 -2.97 -3.74
CA GLY A 138 1.85 -3.79 -3.58
C GLY A 138 2.13 -5.09 -2.84
N GLY A 139 3.22 -5.77 -3.18
CA GLY A 139 3.65 -7.01 -2.52
C GLY A 139 4.01 -6.79 -1.06
N THR A 140 4.87 -5.81 -0.75
CA THR A 140 5.32 -5.52 0.62
C THR A 140 4.16 -5.17 1.54
N ARG A 141 3.23 -4.34 1.03
CA ARG A 141 2.04 -3.91 1.77
C ARG A 141 1.17 -5.09 2.19
N GLU A 142 0.92 -6.03 1.29
CA GLU A 142 0.07 -7.19 1.60
C GLU A 142 0.84 -8.36 2.24
N LEU A 143 2.16 -8.42 2.11
CA LEU A 143 2.98 -9.46 2.75
C LEU A 143 2.87 -9.41 4.28
N VAL A 144 2.74 -8.21 4.87
CA VAL A 144 2.50 -8.03 6.31
C VAL A 144 1.23 -8.77 6.76
N THR A 145 0.22 -8.87 5.89
CA THR A 145 -1.01 -9.61 6.21
C THR A 145 -0.78 -11.12 6.24
N LEU A 146 0.06 -11.66 5.35
CA LEU A 146 0.48 -13.07 5.40
C LEU A 146 1.27 -13.36 6.67
N LEU A 147 2.22 -12.51 7.03
CA LEU A 147 2.99 -12.65 8.28
C LEU A 147 2.06 -12.67 9.49
N ALA A 148 1.07 -11.76 9.56
CA ALA A 148 0.07 -11.76 10.61
C ALA A 148 -0.81 -13.03 10.63
N LEU A 149 -1.09 -13.63 9.46
CA LEU A 149 -1.81 -14.91 9.38
C LEU A 149 -0.97 -16.08 9.94
N PHE A 150 0.34 -16.10 9.68
CA PHE A 150 1.26 -17.11 10.22
C PHE A 150 1.53 -16.93 11.71
N HIS A 151 1.56 -15.69 12.19
CA HIS A 151 1.84 -15.34 13.58
C HIS A 151 0.63 -15.40 14.51
N LYS A 152 -0.53 -15.89 14.04
CA LYS A 152 -1.74 -15.98 14.86
C LYS A 152 -1.48 -16.94 16.04
N ASN A 153 -1.19 -16.35 17.20
CA ASN A 153 -0.98 -17.03 18.48
C ASN A 153 -2.13 -18.00 18.79
N LYS A 154 -1.78 -19.09 19.48
CA LYS A 154 -2.69 -20.15 19.94
C LYS A 154 -3.92 -19.64 20.72
N ASP A 155 -3.89 -18.41 21.22
CA ASP A 155 -4.89 -17.89 22.17
C ASP A 155 -6.07 -17.13 21.55
N GLY A 156 -6.20 -17.05 20.22
CA GLY A 156 -7.45 -16.66 19.54
C GLY A 156 -7.94 -15.21 19.71
N ASN A 157 -7.50 -14.46 20.73
CA ASN A 157 -8.16 -13.24 21.21
C ASN A 157 -7.52 -11.89 20.83
N ASN A 158 -6.40 -11.85 20.09
CA ASN A 158 -5.58 -10.63 20.00
C ASN A 158 -5.77 -9.71 18.78
N LEU A 159 -6.73 -9.96 17.87
CA LEU A 159 -6.91 -9.05 16.70
C LEU A 159 -7.71 -7.78 17.03
N LEU A 160 -8.65 -7.86 17.99
CA LEU A 160 -9.39 -6.69 18.49
C LEU A 160 -8.51 -5.82 19.39
N SER A 161 -7.58 -6.40 20.15
CA SER A 161 -6.62 -5.66 20.97
C SER A 161 -5.61 -4.86 20.13
N ILE A 162 -5.21 -5.35 18.94
CA ILE A 162 -4.36 -4.57 18.01
C ILE A 162 -5.03 -3.24 17.64
N SER A 163 -6.36 -3.23 17.50
CA SER A 163 -7.07 -2.00 17.13
C SER A 163 -7.08 -0.94 18.23
N SER A 164 -7.04 -1.35 19.50
CA SER A 164 -6.92 -0.41 20.63
C SER A 164 -5.56 0.26 20.74
N TYR A 165 -4.53 -0.27 20.08
CA TYR A 165 -3.20 0.38 20.02
C TYR A 165 -3.08 1.41 18.91
N PHE A 166 -4.03 1.49 17.95
CA PHE A 166 -3.93 2.45 16.84
C PHE A 166 -3.84 3.93 17.28
N PRO A 167 -4.60 4.40 18.29
CA PRO A 167 -4.46 5.77 18.78
C PRO A 167 -3.07 6.04 19.40
N LEU A 168 -2.52 5.05 20.11
CA LEU A 168 -1.18 5.15 20.73
C LEU A 168 -0.06 5.15 19.69
N LEU A 169 -0.26 4.46 18.56
CA LEU A 169 0.70 4.37 17.46
C LEU A 169 0.58 5.53 16.46
N GLU A 170 -0.47 6.35 16.53
CA GLU A 170 -0.68 7.45 15.58
C GLU A 170 0.48 8.45 15.55
N PRO A 171 1.02 8.94 16.69
CA PRO A 171 2.16 9.86 16.68
C PRO A 171 3.40 9.20 16.10
N LEU A 172 3.67 7.94 16.47
CA LEU A 172 4.82 7.19 15.95
C LEU A 172 4.72 7.01 14.44
N ALA A 173 3.54 6.67 13.91
CA ALA A 173 3.31 6.55 12.47
C ALA A 173 3.49 7.90 11.76
N ARG A 174 3.03 9.00 12.37
CA ARG A 174 3.20 10.36 11.83
C ARG A 174 4.67 10.77 11.77
N TYR A 175 5.43 10.59 12.85
CA TYR A 175 6.87 10.89 12.86
C TYR A 175 7.63 9.97 11.90
N SER A 176 7.29 8.69 11.85
CA SER A 176 7.88 7.76 10.89
C SER A 176 7.63 8.21 9.45
N ASN A 177 6.40 8.65 9.13
CA ASN A 177 6.07 9.22 7.82
C ASN A 177 6.95 10.44 7.51
N ILE A 178 7.09 11.39 8.45
CA ILE A 178 7.93 12.58 8.26
C ILE A 178 9.40 12.20 8.05
N CYS A 179 9.96 11.32 8.89
CA CYS A 179 11.34 10.84 8.74
C CYS A 179 11.56 10.21 7.36
N TRP A 180 10.60 9.38 6.90
CA TRP A 180 10.67 8.79 5.56
C TRP A 180 10.59 9.82 4.44
N ILE A 181 9.86 10.92 4.61
CA ILE A 181 9.84 12.02 3.63
C ILE A 181 11.19 12.73 3.61
N ILE A 182 11.71 13.11 4.78
CA ILE A 182 12.97 13.85 4.93
C ILE A 182 14.16 13.04 4.43
N ILE A 183 14.17 11.72 4.64
CA ILE A 183 15.25 10.84 4.17
C ILE A 183 15.02 10.40 2.72
N GLY A 184 13.79 10.01 2.40
CA GLY A 184 13.44 9.41 1.11
C GLY A 184 13.54 10.38 -0.06
N VAL A 185 13.14 11.64 0.09
CA VAL A 185 13.24 12.64 -0.98
C VAL A 185 14.70 12.88 -1.39
N PRO A 186 15.62 13.22 -0.46
CA PRO A 186 17.04 13.33 -0.79
C PRO A 186 17.61 12.07 -1.45
N LEU A 187 17.29 10.87 -0.94
CA LEU A 187 17.78 9.63 -1.55
C LEU A 187 17.29 9.49 -3.00
N LEU A 188 16.01 9.74 -3.27
CA LEU A 188 15.44 9.65 -4.62
C LEU A 188 15.99 10.69 -5.59
N ILE A 189 16.40 11.86 -5.08
CA ILE A 189 17.10 12.89 -5.86
C ILE A 189 18.53 12.44 -6.14
N ILE A 190 19.31 12.09 -5.11
CA ILE A 190 20.73 11.69 -5.22
C ILE A 190 20.88 10.48 -6.16
N PHE A 191 20.11 9.42 -5.96
CA PHE A 191 20.15 8.24 -6.84
C PHE A 191 19.56 8.50 -8.24
N GLY A 192 18.78 9.56 -8.40
CA GLY A 192 18.31 10.01 -9.71
C GLY A 192 19.42 10.63 -10.56
N PHE A 193 20.44 11.23 -9.93
CA PHE A 193 21.58 11.84 -10.61
C PHE A 193 22.67 10.84 -11.03
N LEU A 194 22.69 9.64 -10.44
CA LEU A 194 23.72 8.63 -10.70
C LEU A 194 23.41 7.74 -11.91
N LYS A 195 22.42 8.10 -12.73
CA LYS A 195 22.04 7.42 -13.98
C LYS A 195 22.34 8.31 -15.17
#